data_AF-A0A416VT46-F1
#
_entry.id   AF-A0A416VT46-F1
#
_cell.length_a   1.000
_cell.length_b   1.000
_cell.length_c   1.000
_cell.angle_alpha   90.00
_cell.angle_beta   90.00
_cell.angle_gamma   90.00
#
_symmetry.space_group_name_H-M   'P 1'
#
loop_
_entity.id
_entity.type
_entity.pdbx_description
1 polymer ?
#
loop_
_entity_poly.entity_id
_entity_poly.type
_entity_poly.pdbx_seq_one_letter_code
_entity_poly.pdbx_strand_id
1 'polypeptide(L)'
;MEILTLSIKQKFFDEILSGKKTHEYREIRPTNAKKYITYFCGGKEYKADEELPEEGEVDIKPIKYDAIKLLTGEYKGKRPYMIVEVKDAEVTILTDEGGKDIVYTHNGEEYLAAQIDYTLGKVLEKHIG
;
A
#
# COMPACT_ATOMS: atom_id res chain seq x y z
N MET A 1 15.72 -7.19 -5.14
CA MET A 1 14.28 -7.16 -5.46
C MET A 1 13.50 -7.22 -4.17
N GLU A 2 13.03 -6.08 -3.67
CA GLU A 2 12.11 -6.02 -2.54
C GLU A 2 10.68 -6.29 -3.02
N ILE A 3 10.05 -7.32 -2.44
CA ILE A 3 8.73 -7.79 -2.86
C ILE A 3 7.73 -7.64 -1.72
N LEU A 4 6.68 -6.84 -1.94
CA LEU A 4 5.56 -6.75 -1.04
C LEU A 4 4.57 -7.90 -1.30
N THR A 5 4.16 -8.63 -0.26
CA THR A 5 3.19 -9.73 -0.39
C THR A 5 1.81 -9.30 0.10
N LEU A 6 0.80 -9.40 -0.77
CA LEU A 6 -0.58 -8.98 -0.49
C LEU A 6 -1.59 -10.08 -0.87
N SER A 7 -2.65 -10.21 -0.06
CA SER A 7 -3.83 -11.00 -0.46
C SER A 7 -4.81 -10.12 -1.24
N ILE A 8 -5.39 -10.66 -2.32
CA ILE A 8 -6.34 -9.95 -3.18
C ILE A 8 -7.52 -10.86 -3.56
N LYS A 9 -8.70 -10.26 -3.81
CA LYS A 9 -9.88 -10.98 -4.30
C LYS A 9 -9.62 -11.53 -5.71
N GLN A 10 -10.16 -12.71 -6.00
CA GLN A 10 -9.98 -13.41 -7.29
C GLN A 10 -10.28 -12.51 -8.49
N LYS A 11 -11.40 -11.75 -8.46
CA LYS A 11 -11.77 -10.81 -9.52
C LYS A 11 -10.61 -9.88 -9.91
N PHE A 12 -9.98 -9.22 -8.94
CA PHE A 12 -8.90 -8.27 -9.22
C PHE A 12 -7.61 -8.98 -9.62
N PHE A 13 -7.37 -10.19 -9.10
CA PHE A 13 -6.27 -11.03 -9.55
C PHE A 13 -6.40 -11.31 -11.06
N ASP A 14 -7.58 -11.72 -11.53
CA ASP A 14 -7.83 -12.01 -12.94
C ASP A 14 -7.76 -10.75 -13.81
N GLU A 15 -8.24 -9.61 -13.31
CA GLU A 15 -8.15 -8.32 -14.02
C GLU A 15 -6.70 -7.82 -14.15
N ILE A 16 -5.85 -8.01 -13.14
CA ILE A 16 -4.42 -7.66 -13.23
C ILE A 16 -3.69 -8.64 -14.15
N LEU A 17 -3.98 -9.94 -14.02
CA LEU A 17 -3.38 -10.99 -14.85
C LEU A 17 -3.67 -10.79 -16.35
N SER A 18 -4.88 -10.31 -16.68
CA SER A 18 -5.28 -9.97 -18.06
C SER A 18 -4.81 -8.59 -18.53
N GLY A 19 -4.20 -7.78 -17.66
CA GLY A 19 -3.78 -6.41 -17.97
C GLY A 19 -4.91 -5.38 -17.98
N LYS A 20 -6.14 -5.75 -17.62
CA LYS A 20 -7.29 -4.84 -17.52
C LYS A 20 -7.16 -3.87 -16.34
N LYS A 21 -6.57 -4.33 -15.23
CA LYS A 21 -6.30 -3.51 -14.04
C LYS A 21 -4.79 -3.33 -13.89
N THR A 22 -4.35 -2.07 -13.90
CA THR A 22 -2.92 -1.70 -13.86
C THR A 22 -2.53 -0.97 -12.58
N HIS A 23 -3.42 -0.91 -11.59
CA HIS A 23 -3.19 -0.22 -10.31
C HIS A 23 -3.62 -1.12 -9.15
N GLU A 24 -2.93 -1.07 -8.03
CA GLU A 24 -3.33 -1.71 -6.78
C GLU A 24 -3.39 -0.69 -5.65
N TYR A 25 -4.57 -0.51 -5.08
CA TYR A 25 -4.83 0.46 -4.02
C TYR A 25 -4.86 -0.22 -2.65
N ARG A 26 -4.23 0.38 -1.65
CA ARG A 26 -4.32 -0.07 -0.25
C ARG A 26 -4.55 1.10 0.67
N GLU A 27 -5.53 0.95 1.55
CA GLU A 27 -5.74 1.89 2.64
C GLU A 27 -4.58 1.80 3.64
N ILE A 28 -4.05 2.96 3.99
CA ILE A 28 -3.01 3.12 4.99
C ILE A 28 -3.71 3.29 6.34
N ARG A 29 -3.37 2.40 7.26
CA ARG A 29 -3.83 2.40 8.65
C ARG A 29 -2.62 2.36 9.57
N PRO A 30 -2.70 2.86 10.81
CA PRO A 30 -1.57 2.83 11.75
C PRO A 30 -0.95 1.42 11.87
N THR A 31 -1.80 0.39 11.95
CA THR A 31 -1.38 -1.02 12.05
C THR A 31 -0.64 -1.59 10.82
N ASN A 32 -0.76 -0.94 9.66
CA ASN A 32 -0.14 -1.40 8.41
C ASN A 32 0.79 -0.37 7.75
N ALA A 33 0.88 0.85 8.29
CA ALA A 33 1.59 1.99 7.69
C ALA A 33 3.03 1.66 7.32
N LYS A 34 3.76 0.96 8.19
CA LYS A 34 5.15 0.50 7.96
C LYS A 34 5.36 -0.38 6.71
N LYS A 35 4.29 -0.89 6.09
CA LYS A 35 4.35 -1.65 4.83
C LYS A 35 4.20 -0.76 3.59
N TYR A 36 3.78 0.48 3.76
CA TYR A 36 3.37 1.33 2.65
C TYR A 36 4.08 2.68 2.68
N ILE A 37 4.42 3.19 3.86
CA ILE A 37 4.97 4.53 4.01
C ILE A 37 6.09 4.57 5.05
N THR A 38 6.92 5.60 4.92
CA THR A 38 7.79 6.12 5.97
C THR A 38 7.43 7.57 6.25
N TYR A 39 7.80 8.05 7.43
CA TYR A 39 7.58 9.44 7.84
C TYR A 39 8.90 10.19 7.75
N PHE A 40 8.86 11.43 7.31
CA PHE A 40 10.02 12.31 7.26
C PHE A 40 9.74 13.55 8.08
N CYS A 41 10.55 13.80 9.09
CA CYS A 41 10.40 14.94 9.99
C CYS A 41 11.78 15.45 10.38
N GLY A 42 11.98 16.78 10.33
CA GLY A 42 13.22 17.42 10.80
C GLY A 42 14.50 16.91 10.12
N GLY A 43 14.44 16.47 8.86
CA GLY A 43 15.59 15.95 8.12
C GLY A 43 15.89 14.46 8.35
N LYS A 44 15.07 13.75 9.12
CA LYS A 44 15.23 12.33 9.42
C LYS A 44 14.00 11.52 8.97
N GLU A 45 14.25 10.29 8.54
CA GLU A 45 13.22 9.33 8.16
C GLU A 45 12.94 8.33 9.31
N TYR A 46 11.66 8.02 9.51
CA TYR A 46 11.12 7.22 10.60
C TYR A 46 10.18 6.15 10.04
N LYS A 47 10.18 4.95 10.64
CA LYS A 47 9.38 3.81 10.15
C LYS A 47 8.04 3.66 10.86
N ALA A 48 7.91 4.29 12.03
CA ALA A 48 6.71 4.34 12.82
C ALA A 48 6.46 5.78 13.27
N ASP A 49 5.19 6.11 13.40
CA ASP A 49 4.68 7.36 13.96
C ASP A 49 5.12 7.53 15.42
N GLU A 50 5.12 6.45 16.21
CA GLU A 50 5.61 6.43 17.60
C GLU A 50 7.08 6.91 17.74
N GLU A 51 7.87 6.89 16.66
CA GLU A 51 9.27 7.34 16.66
C GLU A 51 9.42 8.83 16.31
N LEU A 52 8.34 9.49 15.87
CA LEU A 52 8.37 10.89 15.46
C LEU A 52 8.62 11.83 16.65
N PRO A 53 9.32 12.95 16.43
CA PRO A 53 9.41 13.99 17.44
C PRO A 53 8.03 14.62 17.70
N GLU A 54 7.81 15.15 18.91
CA GLU A 54 6.55 15.81 19.29
C GLU A 54 6.25 17.06 18.42
N GLU A 55 7.29 17.72 17.92
CA GLU A 55 7.19 18.92 17.10
C GLU A 55 7.90 18.73 15.76
N GLY A 56 7.31 19.30 14.71
CA GLY A 56 7.87 19.32 13.36
C GLY A 56 6.83 19.03 12.30
N GLU A 57 7.07 19.51 11.09
CA GLU A 57 6.27 19.15 9.93
C GLU A 57 6.60 17.71 9.52
N VAL A 58 5.55 16.89 9.42
CA VAL A 58 5.66 15.46 9.07
C VAL A 58 5.24 15.28 7.62
N ASP A 59 6.19 14.90 6.79
CA ASP A 59 5.94 14.43 5.43
C ASP A 59 5.78 12.90 5.42
N ILE A 60 4.96 12.40 4.50
CA ILE A 60 4.80 10.97 4.26
C ILE A 60 5.46 10.59 2.92
N LYS A 61 6.29 9.55 2.93
CA LYS A 61 6.94 9.02 1.72
C LYS A 61 6.46 7.61 1.42
N PRO A 62 6.02 7.31 0.17
CA PRO A 62 5.68 5.95 -0.22
C PRO A 62 6.92 5.04 -0.19
N ILE A 63 6.75 3.82 0.31
CA ILE A 63 7.75 2.75 0.16
C ILE A 63 7.64 2.20 -1.27
N LYS A 64 8.70 2.39 -2.05
CA LYS A 64 8.78 1.87 -3.42
C LYS A 64 9.33 0.45 -3.42
N TYR A 65 8.44 -0.52 -3.65
CA TYR A 65 8.83 -1.92 -3.90
C TYR A 65 9.23 -2.12 -5.36
N ASP A 66 10.02 -3.15 -5.64
CA ASP A 66 10.35 -3.56 -7.01
C ASP A 66 9.20 -4.37 -7.64
N ALA A 67 8.48 -5.15 -6.81
CA ALA A 67 7.38 -5.98 -7.25
C ALA A 67 6.37 -6.25 -6.11
N ILE A 68 5.15 -6.66 -6.48
CA ILE A 68 4.13 -7.14 -5.55
C ILE A 68 3.83 -8.60 -5.87
N LYS A 69 3.89 -9.45 -4.84
CA LYS A 69 3.34 -10.81 -4.87
C LYS A 69 1.88 -10.79 -4.43
N LEU A 70 0.99 -10.96 -5.39
CA LEU A 70 -0.45 -11.01 -5.17
C LEU A 70 -0.89 -12.47 -4.99
N LEU A 71 -1.50 -12.78 -3.85
CA LEU A 71 -2.04 -14.09 -3.50
C LEU A 71 -3.57 -14.07 -3.56
N THR A 72 -4.18 -15.10 -4.14
CA THR A 72 -5.64 -15.26 -4.13
C THR A 72 -6.08 -16.66 -3.70
N GLY A 73 -7.39 -16.92 -3.64
CA GLY A 73 -7.97 -18.18 -3.16
C GLY A 73 -7.91 -18.40 -1.64
N GLU A 74 -8.44 -19.56 -1.19
CA GLU A 74 -8.47 -19.98 0.21
C GLU A 74 -7.07 -20.15 0.81
N TYR A 75 -6.93 -20.01 2.14
CA TYR A 75 -5.70 -20.30 2.87
C TYR A 75 -5.48 -21.82 3.06
N LYS A 76 -5.60 -22.59 1.97
CA LYS A 76 -5.37 -24.04 1.93
C LYS A 76 -4.53 -24.41 0.71
N GLY A 77 -3.65 -25.40 0.87
CA GLY A 77 -2.77 -25.85 -0.21
C GLY A 77 -1.85 -24.75 -0.75
N LYS A 78 -1.36 -24.92 -1.99
CA LYS A 78 -0.56 -23.90 -2.67
C LYS A 78 -1.48 -22.89 -3.34
N ARG A 79 -1.61 -21.71 -2.73
CA ARG A 79 -2.45 -20.61 -3.24
C ARG A 79 -1.98 -20.14 -4.62
N PRO A 80 -2.91 -19.84 -5.54
CA PRO A 80 -2.56 -19.12 -6.76
C PRO A 80 -1.91 -17.78 -6.42
N TYR A 81 -0.87 -17.43 -7.15
CA TYR A 81 -0.19 -16.14 -7.02
C TYR A 81 0.37 -15.63 -8.34
N MET A 82 0.64 -14.34 -8.37
CA MET A 82 1.49 -13.72 -9.37
C MET A 82 2.43 -12.72 -8.70
N ILE A 83 3.60 -12.55 -9.29
CA ILE A 83 4.54 -11.48 -8.97
C ILE A 83 4.44 -10.49 -10.12
N VAL A 84 4.05 -9.25 -9.82
CA VAL A 84 3.88 -8.17 -10.79
C VAL A 84 4.87 -7.05 -10.48
N GLU A 85 5.51 -6.51 -11.51
CA GLU A 85 6.41 -5.36 -11.42
C GLU A 85 5.67 -4.14 -10.84
N VAL A 86 6.35 -3.35 -10.00
CA VAL A 86 5.88 -2.03 -9.58
C VAL A 86 6.64 -0.98 -10.35
N LYS A 87 5.92 -0.12 -11.07
CA LYS A 87 6.48 1.01 -11.80
C LYS A 87 6.55 2.24 -10.92
N ASP A 88 5.51 2.44 -10.10
CA ASP A 88 5.43 3.58 -9.22
C ASP A 88 4.57 3.37 -7.99
N ALA A 89 4.74 4.23 -7.00
CA ALA A 89 4.02 4.22 -5.73
C ALA A 89 3.72 5.65 -5.29
N GLU A 90 2.44 5.98 -5.10
CA GLU A 90 1.98 7.31 -4.71
C GLU A 90 1.04 7.22 -3.51
N VAL A 91 1.10 8.20 -2.59
CA VAL A 91 0.18 8.31 -1.46
C VAL A 91 -0.80 9.43 -1.73
N THR A 92 -2.08 9.19 -1.43
CA THR A 92 -3.15 10.19 -1.54
C THR A 92 -3.87 10.29 -0.22
N ILE A 93 -3.99 11.50 0.31
CA ILE A 93 -4.89 11.83 1.41
C ILE A 93 -6.31 11.86 0.86
N LEU A 94 -7.22 11.15 1.53
CA LEU A 94 -8.61 11.05 1.12
C LEU A 94 -9.39 12.25 1.63
N THR A 95 -10.19 12.84 0.75
CA THR A 95 -11.06 13.96 1.06
C THR A 95 -12.53 13.56 1.02
N ASP A 96 -13.37 14.28 1.77
CA ASP A 96 -14.82 14.18 1.68
C ASP A 96 -15.38 14.83 0.40
N GLU A 97 -16.71 14.83 0.24
CA GLU A 97 -17.38 15.43 -0.91
C GLU A 97 -17.15 16.95 -1.03
N GLY A 98 -16.75 17.61 0.05
CA GLY A 98 -16.41 19.04 0.11
C GLY A 98 -14.93 19.33 -0.15
N GLY A 99 -14.11 18.30 -0.40
CA GLY A 99 -12.66 18.45 -0.59
C GLY A 99 -11.88 18.66 0.70
N LYS A 100 -12.49 18.38 1.87
CA LYS A 100 -11.80 18.44 3.16
C LYS A 100 -11.19 17.09 3.49
N ASP A 101 -9.96 17.09 4.01
CA ASP A 101 -9.30 15.87 4.46
C ASP A 101 -10.15 15.11 5.49
N ILE A 102 -10.25 13.79 5.27
CA ILE A 102 -10.98 12.90 6.18
C ILE A 102 -10.07 12.58 7.36
N VAL A 103 -10.52 12.96 8.55
CA VAL A 103 -9.84 12.64 9.83
C VAL A 103 -10.59 11.53 10.54
N TYR A 104 -9.87 10.58 11.14
CA TYR A 104 -10.44 9.55 11.99
C TYR A 104 -9.59 9.29 13.23
N THR A 105 -10.22 8.81 14.29
CA THR A 105 -9.53 8.50 15.55
C THR A 105 -9.15 7.02 15.62
N HIS A 106 -7.91 6.73 15.98
CA HIS A 106 -7.43 5.38 16.30
C HIS A 106 -6.67 5.43 17.63
N ASN A 107 -7.05 4.61 18.61
CA ASN A 107 -6.43 4.55 19.93
C ASN A 107 -6.29 5.90 20.67
N GLY A 108 -7.19 6.86 20.40
CA GLY A 108 -7.16 8.19 21.03
C GLY A 108 -6.36 9.24 20.27
N GLU A 109 -5.74 8.88 19.16
CA GLU A 109 -5.00 9.79 18.28
C GLU A 109 -5.73 10.00 16.95
N GLU A 110 -5.58 11.21 16.38
CA GLU A 110 -6.19 11.57 15.10
C GLU A 110 -5.25 11.28 13.94
N TYR A 111 -5.79 10.66 12.89
CA TYR A 111 -5.08 10.30 11.67
C TYR A 111 -5.85 10.80 10.44
N LEU A 112 -5.11 11.17 9.39
CA LEU A 112 -5.67 11.41 8.08
C LEU A 112 -5.94 10.08 7.36
N ALA A 113 -7.13 9.92 6.78
CA ALA A 113 -7.42 8.79 5.92
C ALA A 113 -6.58 8.90 4.65
N ALA A 114 -5.83 7.86 4.33
CA ALA A 114 -4.92 7.86 3.19
C ALA A 114 -4.93 6.49 2.49
N GLN A 115 -4.54 6.50 1.23
CA GLN A 115 -4.30 5.29 0.45
C GLN A 115 -2.97 5.37 -0.28
N ILE A 116 -2.36 4.22 -0.54
CA ILE A 116 -1.27 4.08 -1.49
C ILE A 116 -1.81 3.48 -2.80
N ASP A 117 -1.36 4.04 -3.93
CA ASP A 117 -1.57 3.52 -5.28
C ASP A 117 -0.24 2.98 -5.82
N TYR A 118 -0.20 1.68 -6.09
CA TYR A 118 0.89 1.08 -6.84
C TYR A 118 0.52 0.95 -8.31
N THR A 119 1.26 1.66 -9.17
CA THR A 119 1.19 1.46 -10.62
C THR A 119 1.90 0.17 -10.99
N LEU A 120 1.15 -0.77 -11.57
CA LEU A 120 1.60 -2.12 -11.90
C LEU A 120 2.16 -2.20 -13.33
N GLY A 121 3.22 -3.00 -13.46
CA GLY A 121 3.87 -3.32 -14.72
C GLY A 121 3.53 -4.71 -15.23
N LYS A 122 4.51 -5.38 -15.82
CA LYS A 122 4.34 -6.73 -16.37
C LYS A 122 4.29 -7.79 -15.26
N VAL A 123 3.60 -8.89 -15.54
CA VAL A 123 3.69 -10.09 -14.71
C VAL A 123 5.06 -10.73 -14.90
N LEU A 124 5.81 -10.89 -13.81
CA LEU A 124 7.15 -11.46 -13.77
C LEU A 124 7.12 -12.97 -13.55
N GLU A 125 6.21 -13.43 -12.69
CA GLU A 125 6.03 -14.84 -12.35
C GLU A 125 4.57 -15.12 -12.02
N LYS A 126 4.08 -16.34 -12.29
CA LYS A 126 2.74 -16.75 -11.86
C LYS A 126 2.67 -18.24 -11.56
N HIS A 127 1.83 -18.57 -10.59
CA HIS A 127 1.35 -19.91 -10.29
C HIS A 127 -0.16 -19.86 -10.27
N ILE A 128 -0.79 -20.44 -11.28
CA ILE A 128 -2.24 -20.58 -11.40
C ILE A 128 -2.48 -22.08 -11.19
N GLY A 129 -3.24 -22.41 -10.14
CA GLY A 129 -3.55 -23.80 -9.78
C GLY A 129 -4.41 -24.50 -10.80
#